data_AF-A0AAU8GZJ4-F1
#
_entry.id   AF-A0AAU8GZJ4-F1
#
_cell.length_a   1.000
_cell.length_b   1.000
_cell.length_c   1.000
_cell.angle_alpha   90.00
_cell.angle_beta   90.00
_cell.angle_gamma   90.00
#
_symmetry.space_group_name_H-M   'P 1'
#
loop_
_entity.id
_entity.type
_entity.pdbx_description
1 polymer ?
#
loop_
_entity_poly.entity_id
_entity_poly.type
_entity_poly.pdbx_seq_one_letter_code
_entity_poly.pdbx_strand_id
1 'polypeptide(L)'
;MKIKRMLKRLNRLEVTTAYPFLLNVFREYEERIINKETLIEILKILENFIIRRFICNIPTNQLNKIFPPLYSQAKRMEGDLLSNIKTILQSKNYPKDAEFKAKLVNKKLYGSGDLQVKAKLILESIEENYAHKEQVLFDDLTIEHIMPQTLSEWWQKHLGEDWGITHELLLHTIGNLTLTAYNPELSNADFETKKQYLGNSHLEMNKYFNEITSWKKEDIEKRAQYLSEIAISIWPYFGDENFTQYNEDITGTRPKKLYILRKQFEVLSWRDVMEKTINCIIESDLEKFEEIIRQFPRFVGRNKNQFRQVRELINGAFMEVNLSAKDIYNFCIQMIETLGLTSEDWRVEFS
;
A
#
# COMPACT_ATOMS: atom_id res chain seq x y z
N MET A 1 -23.44 -5.80 17.04
CA MET A 1 -22.24 -5.04 17.46
C MET A 1 -21.08 -5.08 16.45
N LYS A 2 -20.58 -6.27 16.02
CA LYS A 2 -19.40 -6.38 15.13
C LYS A 2 -19.53 -5.67 13.75
N ILE A 3 -20.63 -5.85 13.03
CA ILE A 3 -20.85 -5.19 11.70
C ILE A 3 -20.83 -3.66 11.84
N LYS A 4 -21.56 -3.10 12.81
CA LYS A 4 -21.57 -1.65 13.09
C LYS A 4 -20.16 -1.10 13.33
N ARG A 5 -19.31 -1.84 14.05
CA ARG A 5 -17.90 -1.47 14.27
C ARG A 5 -17.13 -1.44 12.96
N MET A 6 -17.25 -2.47 12.12
CA MET A 6 -16.57 -2.52 10.81
C MET A 6 -17.01 -1.38 9.89
N LEU A 7 -18.31 -1.07 9.85
CA LEU A 7 -18.82 0.06 9.05
C LEU A 7 -18.28 1.41 9.55
N LYS A 8 -18.20 1.62 10.88
CA LYS A 8 -17.57 2.81 11.46
C LYS A 8 -16.10 2.93 11.04
N ARG A 9 -15.36 1.82 11.00
CA ARG A 9 -13.95 1.80 10.56
C ARG A 9 -13.82 2.11 9.07
N LEU A 10 -14.64 1.50 8.21
CA LEU A 10 -14.66 1.83 6.77
C LEU A 10 -15.02 3.30 6.50
N ASN A 11 -15.93 3.89 7.29
CA ASN A 11 -16.25 5.31 7.16
C ASN A 11 -15.05 6.22 7.48
N ARG A 12 -14.18 5.84 8.43
CA ARG A 12 -12.93 6.57 8.73
C ARG A 12 -11.90 6.48 7.62
N LEU A 13 -12.04 5.50 6.72
CA LEU A 13 -11.21 5.37 5.52
C LEU A 13 -11.77 6.15 4.32
N GLU A 14 -12.96 6.77 4.47
CA GLU A 14 -13.63 7.61 3.47
C GLU A 14 -13.91 6.92 2.13
N VAL A 15 -14.16 5.61 2.16
CA VAL A 15 -14.38 4.82 0.93
C VAL A 15 -15.85 4.79 0.53
N THR A 16 -16.40 5.97 0.26
CA THR A 16 -17.78 6.15 -0.21
C THR A 16 -18.02 5.47 -1.57
N THR A 17 -16.97 5.35 -2.40
CA THR A 17 -17.00 4.63 -3.68
C THR A 17 -17.33 3.15 -3.54
N ALA A 18 -17.15 2.56 -2.34
CA ALA A 18 -17.53 1.17 -2.08
C ALA A 18 -19.02 0.99 -1.76
N TYR A 19 -19.80 2.05 -1.59
CA TYR A 19 -21.20 1.96 -1.17
C TYR A 19 -22.09 1.15 -2.14
N PRO A 20 -22.02 1.33 -3.47
CA PRO A 20 -22.81 0.51 -4.39
C PRO A 20 -22.49 -0.99 -4.28
N PHE A 21 -21.21 -1.32 -4.08
CA PHE A 21 -20.78 -2.70 -3.82
C PHE A 21 -21.36 -3.21 -2.50
N LEU A 22 -21.20 -2.44 -1.42
CA LEU A 22 -21.68 -2.81 -0.09
C LEU A 22 -23.20 -3.01 -0.08
N LEU A 23 -23.99 -2.15 -0.71
CA LEU A 23 -25.45 -2.30 -0.78
C LEU A 23 -25.85 -3.64 -1.38
N ASN A 24 -25.18 -4.09 -2.45
CA ASN A 24 -25.44 -5.40 -3.04
C ASN A 24 -25.06 -6.55 -2.08
N VAL A 25 -23.93 -6.45 -1.38
CA VAL A 25 -23.51 -7.44 -0.39
C VAL A 25 -24.47 -7.48 0.82
N PHE A 26 -24.98 -6.33 1.26
CA PHE A 26 -25.97 -6.26 2.34
C PHE A 26 -27.32 -6.85 1.92
N ARG A 27 -27.76 -6.67 0.67
CA ARG A 27 -28.93 -7.35 0.12
C ARG A 27 -28.77 -8.87 0.21
N GLU A 28 -27.63 -9.41 -0.22
CA GLU A 28 -27.34 -10.86 -0.14
C GLU A 28 -27.38 -11.37 1.31
N TYR A 29 -26.96 -10.54 2.27
CA TYR A 29 -27.05 -10.87 3.70
C TYR A 29 -28.50 -10.85 4.20
N GLU A 30 -29.29 -9.85 3.80
CA GLU A 30 -30.71 -9.73 4.15
C GLU A 30 -31.55 -10.89 3.57
N GLU A 31 -31.26 -11.28 2.33
CA GLU A 31 -31.85 -12.42 1.64
C GLU A 31 -31.30 -13.78 2.12
N ARG A 32 -30.38 -13.78 3.10
CA ARG A 32 -29.74 -14.96 3.71
C ARG A 32 -28.94 -15.83 2.72
N ILE A 33 -28.51 -15.26 1.61
CA ILE A 33 -27.63 -15.93 0.64
C ILE A 33 -26.21 -16.02 1.20
N ILE A 34 -25.76 -14.97 1.91
CA ILE A 34 -24.53 -15.02 2.71
C ILE A 34 -24.86 -14.93 4.21
N ASN A 35 -24.04 -15.58 5.03
CA ASN A 35 -24.15 -15.47 6.48
C ASN A 35 -23.41 -14.23 7.01
N LYS A 36 -23.55 -14.00 8.32
CA LYS A 36 -22.98 -12.84 9.01
C LYS A 36 -21.45 -12.86 9.00
N GLU A 37 -20.86 -14.04 9.09
CA GLU A 37 -19.43 -14.27 9.10
C GLU A 37 -18.82 -13.89 7.75
N THR A 38 -19.41 -14.33 6.64
CA THR A 38 -19.01 -13.94 5.29
C THR A 38 -19.11 -12.44 5.08
N LEU A 39 -20.19 -11.79 5.53
CA LEU A 39 -20.31 -10.33 5.47
C LEU A 39 -19.17 -9.64 6.22
N ILE A 40 -18.85 -10.09 7.44
CA ILE A 40 -17.75 -9.52 8.23
C ILE A 40 -16.41 -9.71 7.51
N GLU A 41 -16.16 -10.87 6.92
CA GLU A 41 -14.93 -11.14 6.16
C GLU A 41 -14.82 -10.26 4.91
N ILE A 42 -15.92 -10.01 4.19
CA ILE A 42 -15.93 -9.05 3.08
C ILE A 42 -15.55 -7.65 3.56
N LEU A 43 -16.12 -7.17 4.68
CA LEU A 43 -15.79 -5.85 5.23
C LEU A 43 -14.32 -5.76 5.64
N LYS A 44 -13.75 -6.82 6.23
CA LYS A 44 -12.31 -6.89 6.56
C LYS A 44 -11.42 -6.86 5.31
N ILE A 45 -11.80 -7.58 4.25
CA ILE A 45 -11.06 -7.57 2.98
C ILE A 45 -10.99 -6.17 2.39
N LEU A 46 -12.12 -5.44 2.40
CA LEU A 46 -12.13 -4.06 1.94
C LEU A 46 -11.20 -3.19 2.77
N GLU A 47 -11.32 -3.24 4.09
CA GLU A 47 -10.48 -2.45 5.00
C GLU A 47 -8.98 -2.74 4.78
N ASN A 48 -8.61 -4.02 4.71
CA ASN A 48 -7.26 -4.47 4.42
C ASN A 48 -6.76 -3.94 3.07
N PHE A 49 -7.54 -4.11 2.00
CA PHE A 49 -7.19 -3.60 0.67
C PHE A 49 -6.94 -2.09 0.67
N ILE A 50 -7.77 -1.33 1.37
CA ILE A 50 -7.65 0.14 1.45
C ILE A 50 -6.43 0.56 2.29
N ILE A 51 -6.25 -0.04 3.48
CA ILE A 51 -5.12 0.27 4.36
C ILE A 51 -3.79 -0.02 3.66
N ARG A 52 -3.67 -1.17 2.98
CA ARG A 52 -2.44 -1.52 2.24
C ARG A 52 -2.12 -0.51 1.15
N ARG A 53 -3.11 -0.15 0.32
CA ARG A 53 -2.95 0.87 -0.71
C ARG A 53 -2.58 2.23 -0.12
N PHE A 54 -3.22 2.63 0.97
CA PHE A 54 -2.89 3.86 1.68
C PHE A 54 -1.43 3.86 2.15
N ILE A 55 -0.97 2.78 2.79
CA ILE A 55 0.41 2.68 3.26
C ILE A 55 1.41 2.71 2.10
N CYS A 56 1.13 2.00 1.02
CA CYS A 56 2.00 1.96 -0.17
C CYS A 56 1.84 3.18 -1.10
N ASN A 57 1.10 4.22 -0.69
CA ASN A 57 0.84 5.43 -1.49
C ASN A 57 0.19 5.16 -2.86
N ILE A 58 -0.61 4.09 -2.96
CA ILE A 58 -1.34 3.82 -4.19
C ILE A 58 -2.55 4.75 -4.29
N PRO A 59 -2.70 5.51 -5.39
CA PRO A 59 -3.77 6.49 -5.56
C PRO A 59 -5.19 5.92 -5.37
N THR A 60 -6.08 6.75 -4.82
CA THR A 60 -7.50 6.42 -4.57
C THR A 60 -8.39 6.67 -5.79
N ASN A 61 -7.91 7.37 -6.81
CA ASN A 61 -8.64 7.71 -8.03
C ASN A 61 -9.10 6.48 -8.85
N GLN A 62 -8.57 5.29 -8.57
CA GLN A 62 -9.03 4.04 -9.20
C GLN A 62 -10.16 3.36 -8.42
N LEU A 63 -10.41 3.74 -7.17
CA LEU A 63 -11.40 3.05 -6.31
C LEU A 63 -12.83 3.19 -6.86
N ASN A 64 -13.16 4.32 -7.49
CA ASN A 64 -14.43 4.54 -8.19
C ASN A 64 -14.59 3.66 -9.45
N LYS A 65 -13.50 3.15 -10.03
CA LYS A 65 -13.53 2.20 -11.15
C LYS A 65 -13.51 0.75 -10.66
N ILE A 66 -12.90 0.50 -9.50
CA ILE A 66 -12.76 -0.85 -8.92
C ILE A 66 -14.06 -1.28 -8.24
N PHE A 67 -14.61 -0.48 -7.32
CA PHE A 67 -15.68 -0.97 -6.45
C PHE A 67 -17.06 -1.08 -7.11
N PRO A 68 -17.56 -0.12 -7.91
CA PRO A 68 -18.89 -0.23 -8.48
C PRO A 68 -19.13 -1.53 -9.29
N PRO A 69 -18.21 -1.99 -10.17
CA PRO A 69 -18.41 -3.23 -10.90
C PRO A 69 -18.06 -4.49 -10.08
N LEU A 70 -17.35 -4.38 -8.95
CA LEU A 70 -16.79 -5.50 -8.19
C LEU A 70 -17.79 -6.61 -7.90
N TYR A 71 -18.99 -6.25 -7.43
CA TYR A 71 -20.03 -7.24 -7.10
C TYR A 71 -20.48 -8.00 -8.35
N SER A 72 -20.79 -7.28 -9.43
CA SER A 72 -21.26 -7.88 -10.68
C SER A 72 -20.19 -8.76 -11.35
N GLN A 73 -18.91 -8.37 -11.22
CA GLN A 73 -17.79 -9.17 -11.70
C GLN A 73 -17.64 -10.45 -10.87
N ALA A 74 -17.69 -10.33 -9.54
CA ALA A 74 -17.56 -11.47 -8.64
C ALA A 74 -18.69 -12.50 -8.82
N LYS A 75 -19.92 -12.06 -9.12
CA LYS A 75 -21.07 -12.95 -9.39
C LYS A 75 -21.03 -13.65 -10.75
N ARG A 76 -20.24 -13.16 -11.71
CA ARG A 76 -20.06 -13.80 -13.03
C ARG A 76 -19.01 -14.91 -13.03
N MET A 77 -18.14 -14.90 -12.03
CA MET A 77 -17.14 -15.94 -11.82
C MET A 77 -17.81 -17.14 -11.15
N GLU A 78 -17.36 -18.34 -11.50
CA GLU A 78 -17.73 -19.55 -10.78
C GLU A 78 -17.12 -19.52 -9.36
N GLY A 79 -17.77 -20.19 -8.40
CA GLY A 79 -17.30 -20.26 -7.00
C GLY A 79 -18.00 -19.30 -6.05
N ASP A 80 -17.46 -19.17 -4.84
CA ASP A 80 -18.06 -18.36 -3.79
C ASP A 80 -17.71 -16.87 -3.92
N LEU A 81 -18.63 -16.01 -3.48
CA LEU A 81 -18.51 -14.56 -3.59
C LEU A 81 -17.24 -14.00 -2.92
N LEU A 82 -16.84 -14.55 -1.78
CA LEU A 82 -15.70 -14.06 -1.00
C LEU A 82 -14.39 -14.32 -1.75
N SER A 83 -14.20 -15.53 -2.26
CA SER A 83 -13.03 -15.90 -3.07
C SER A 83 -12.94 -15.06 -4.34
N ASN A 84 -14.06 -14.87 -5.04
CA ASN A 84 -14.08 -14.08 -6.27
C ASN A 84 -13.73 -12.60 -6.01
N ILE A 85 -14.21 -12.01 -4.91
CA ILE A 85 -13.81 -10.66 -4.49
C ILE A 85 -12.29 -10.59 -4.26
N LYS A 86 -11.71 -11.57 -3.54
CA LYS A 86 -10.25 -11.60 -3.30
C LYS A 86 -9.48 -11.65 -4.61
N THR A 87 -9.85 -12.55 -5.53
CA THR A 87 -9.21 -12.69 -6.84
C THR A 87 -9.27 -11.39 -7.65
N ILE A 88 -10.43 -10.74 -7.69
CA ILE A 88 -10.56 -9.47 -8.42
C ILE A 88 -9.69 -8.40 -7.78
N LEU A 89 -9.77 -8.20 -6.46
CA LEU A 89 -9.00 -7.16 -5.77
C LEU A 89 -7.49 -7.39 -5.86
N GLN A 90 -7.04 -8.65 -5.82
CA GLN A 90 -5.65 -9.02 -6.02
C GLN A 90 -5.09 -8.48 -7.35
N SER A 91 -5.91 -8.46 -8.41
CA SER A 91 -5.55 -7.93 -9.73
C SER A 91 -5.53 -6.39 -9.83
N LYS A 92 -5.81 -5.67 -8.73
CA LYS A 92 -5.97 -4.20 -8.72
C LYS A 92 -4.88 -3.51 -7.92
N ASN A 93 -3.61 -3.76 -8.25
CA ASN A 93 -2.46 -3.17 -7.54
C ASN A 93 -2.59 -3.32 -6.03
N TYR A 94 -2.78 -4.56 -5.56
CA TYR A 94 -2.89 -4.89 -4.15
C TYR A 94 -1.51 -5.20 -3.57
N PRO A 95 -0.96 -4.37 -2.66
CA PRO A 95 0.40 -4.54 -2.15
C PRO A 95 0.61 -5.86 -1.41
N LYS A 96 1.76 -6.51 -1.67
CA LYS A 96 2.23 -7.70 -0.95
C LYS A 96 2.81 -7.32 0.41
N ASP A 97 2.98 -8.32 1.29
CA ASP A 97 3.47 -8.13 2.66
C ASP A 97 4.81 -7.41 2.72
N ALA A 98 5.77 -7.82 1.89
CA ALA A 98 7.10 -7.23 1.84
C ALA A 98 7.06 -5.73 1.50
N GLU A 99 6.25 -5.33 0.52
CA GLU A 99 6.09 -3.94 0.11
C GLU A 99 5.40 -3.12 1.20
N PHE A 100 4.28 -3.65 1.73
CA PHE A 100 3.52 -3.01 2.80
C PHE A 100 4.41 -2.72 4.02
N LYS A 101 5.19 -3.73 4.44
CA LYS A 101 6.14 -3.62 5.56
C LYS A 101 7.19 -2.55 5.31
N ALA A 102 7.86 -2.61 4.16
CA ALA A 102 8.94 -1.69 3.80
C ALA A 102 8.46 -0.23 3.72
N LYS A 103 7.22 0.00 3.28
CA LYS A 103 6.60 1.33 3.23
C LYS A 103 6.13 1.81 4.60
N LEU A 104 5.53 0.94 5.42
CA LEU A 104 4.95 1.31 6.71
C LEU A 104 5.99 1.91 7.66
N VAL A 105 7.18 1.32 7.73
CA VAL A 105 8.22 1.74 8.69
C VAL A 105 8.72 3.16 8.46
N ASN A 106 8.65 3.66 7.22
CA ASN A 106 9.14 4.99 6.82
C ASN A 106 8.00 5.97 6.49
N LYS A 107 6.73 5.52 6.53
CA LYS A 107 5.62 6.37 6.12
C LYS A 107 5.36 7.46 7.15
N LYS A 108 5.29 8.71 6.67
CA LYS A 108 4.68 9.82 7.42
C LYS A 108 3.18 9.54 7.62
N LEU A 109 2.81 9.18 8.85
CA LEU A 109 1.46 8.83 9.26
C LEU A 109 0.73 9.96 10.00
N TYR A 110 1.44 11.00 10.42
CA TYR A 110 0.82 12.12 11.13
C TYR A 110 0.93 13.43 10.34
N GLY A 111 -0.12 14.24 10.40
CA GLY A 111 -0.28 15.47 9.64
C GLY A 111 -1.74 15.94 9.63
N SER A 112 -2.13 16.68 8.60
CA SER A 112 -3.48 17.23 8.47
C SER A 112 -4.52 16.22 7.96
N GLY A 113 -5.79 16.45 8.33
CA GLY A 113 -6.96 15.77 7.76
C GLY A 113 -6.97 14.25 7.95
N ASP A 114 -7.28 13.53 6.88
CA ASP A 114 -7.50 12.08 6.89
C ASP A 114 -6.29 11.28 7.35
N LEU A 115 -5.08 11.84 7.21
CA LEU A 115 -3.84 11.16 7.56
C LEU A 115 -3.85 10.82 9.06
N GLN A 116 -4.25 11.77 9.90
CA GLN A 116 -4.38 11.59 11.34
C GLN A 116 -5.48 10.57 11.69
N VAL A 117 -6.63 10.62 11.01
CA VAL A 117 -7.76 9.69 11.23
C VAL A 117 -7.35 8.25 10.93
N LYS A 118 -6.64 8.05 9.80
CA LYS A 118 -6.11 6.75 9.35
C LYS A 118 -4.99 6.26 10.27
N ALA A 119 -4.10 7.13 10.73
CA ALA A 119 -3.07 6.76 11.70
C ALA A 119 -3.64 6.34 13.05
N LYS A 120 -4.65 7.06 13.56
CA LYS A 120 -5.34 6.68 14.79
C LYS A 120 -5.97 5.29 14.62
N LEU A 121 -6.64 5.05 13.48
CA LEU A 121 -7.23 3.74 13.19
C LEU A 121 -6.18 2.63 13.16
N ILE A 122 -5.01 2.88 12.59
CA ILE A 122 -3.92 1.90 12.55
C ILE A 122 -3.44 1.55 13.96
N LEU A 123 -3.18 2.56 14.80
CA LEU A 123 -2.72 2.35 16.17
C LEU A 123 -3.80 1.64 17.01
N GLU A 124 -5.07 2.02 16.90
CA GLU A 124 -6.17 1.34 17.57
C GLU A 124 -6.25 -0.13 17.16
N SER A 125 -6.00 -0.44 15.89
CA SER A 125 -6.03 -1.82 15.38
C SER A 125 -4.87 -2.64 15.93
N ILE A 126 -3.69 -2.03 16.10
CA ILE A 126 -2.53 -2.64 16.76
C ILE A 126 -2.87 -2.96 18.21
N GLU A 127 -3.50 -2.03 18.93
CA GLU A 127 -3.93 -2.26 20.31
C GLU A 127 -4.96 -3.39 20.40
N GLU A 128 -5.99 -3.37 19.55
CA GLU A 128 -7.02 -4.41 19.50
C GLU A 128 -6.43 -5.81 19.22
N ASN A 129 -5.30 -5.89 18.51
CA ASN A 129 -4.65 -7.16 18.14
C ASN A 129 -3.96 -7.87 19.30
N TYR A 130 -3.60 -7.18 20.37
CA TYR A 130 -3.07 -7.81 21.58
C TYR A 130 -4.14 -8.63 22.35
N ALA A 131 -5.41 -8.54 21.93
CA ALA A 131 -6.50 -9.43 22.32
C ALA A 131 -6.74 -9.55 23.84
N HIS A 132 -6.65 -8.43 24.56
CA HIS A 132 -6.99 -8.38 25.98
C HIS A 132 -8.44 -8.80 26.25
N LYS A 133 -8.66 -9.39 27.43
CA LYS A 133 -10.00 -9.79 27.89
C LYS A 133 -10.91 -8.57 28.10
N GLU A 134 -10.33 -7.42 28.44
CA GLU A 134 -11.01 -6.15 28.61
C GLU A 134 -10.92 -5.32 27.33
N GLN A 135 -12.03 -4.70 26.94
CA GLN A 135 -12.07 -3.85 25.74
C GLN A 135 -11.54 -2.46 26.07
N VAL A 136 -10.59 -1.99 25.27
CA VAL A 136 -10.10 -0.61 25.33
C VAL A 136 -11.14 0.32 24.69
N LEU A 137 -11.47 1.41 25.38
CA LEU A 137 -12.27 2.51 24.84
C LEU A 137 -11.35 3.55 24.20
N PHE A 138 -11.48 3.78 22.90
CA PHE A 138 -10.56 4.62 22.11
C PHE A 138 -11.03 6.07 21.92
N ASP A 139 -12.25 6.40 22.35
CA ASP A 139 -12.87 7.70 22.05
C ASP A 139 -12.05 8.86 22.64
N ASP A 140 -11.58 8.72 23.89
CA ASP A 140 -10.80 9.75 24.61
C ASP A 140 -9.28 9.67 24.35
N LEU A 141 -8.82 8.65 23.60
CA LEU A 141 -7.41 8.50 23.30
C LEU A 141 -6.99 9.38 22.14
N THR A 142 -5.81 9.98 22.26
CA THR A 142 -5.19 10.81 21.22
C THR A 142 -3.89 10.19 20.74
N ILE A 143 -3.42 10.60 19.57
CA ILE A 143 -2.09 10.23 19.09
C ILE A 143 -1.06 11.11 19.80
N GLU A 144 -0.02 10.48 20.32
CA GLU A 144 1.12 11.14 20.95
C GLU A 144 2.43 10.82 20.23
N HIS A 145 3.32 11.81 20.20
CA HIS A 145 4.68 11.70 19.67
C HIS A 145 5.66 11.42 20.80
N ILE A 146 6.39 10.30 20.77
CA ILE A 146 7.37 10.00 21.83
C ILE A 146 8.51 11.04 21.79
N MET A 147 9.21 11.16 20.67
CA MET A 147 10.01 12.32 20.32
C MET A 147 9.07 13.45 19.89
N PRO A 148 8.99 14.57 20.62
CA PRO A 148 7.95 15.59 20.44
C PRO A 148 8.14 16.43 19.17
N GLN A 149 7.06 17.10 18.76
CA GLN A 149 7.08 18.01 17.61
C GLN A 149 7.98 19.23 17.86
N THR A 150 8.01 19.73 19.10
CA THR A 150 8.92 20.80 19.51
C THR A 150 9.98 20.22 20.45
N LEU A 151 11.23 20.16 19.98
CA LEU A 151 12.33 19.60 20.76
C LEU A 151 12.84 20.60 21.80
N SER A 152 12.96 20.15 23.04
CA SER A 152 13.72 20.83 24.08
C SER A 152 15.23 20.62 23.88
N GLU A 153 16.06 21.40 24.59
CA GLU A 153 17.51 21.19 24.61
C GLU A 153 17.89 19.77 25.06
N TRP A 154 17.11 19.20 25.99
CA TRP A 154 17.28 17.82 26.44
C TRP A 154 17.15 16.84 25.26
N TRP A 155 16.11 16.99 24.43
CA TRP A 155 15.88 16.13 23.28
C TRP A 155 16.99 16.25 22.23
N GLN A 156 17.44 17.47 21.92
CA GLN A 156 18.54 17.67 20.98
C GLN A 156 19.82 16.98 21.46
N LYS A 157 20.16 17.13 22.75
CA LYS A 157 21.31 16.46 23.36
C LYS A 157 21.16 14.94 23.39
N HIS A 158 19.97 14.44 23.72
CA HIS A 158 19.69 13.00 23.80
C HIS A 158 19.78 12.32 22.43
N LEU A 159 19.26 12.96 21.39
CA LEU A 159 19.31 12.47 20.01
C LEU A 159 20.73 12.52 19.41
N GLY A 160 21.58 13.44 19.84
CA GLY A 160 22.97 13.56 19.39
C GLY A 160 23.16 14.52 18.21
N GLU A 161 24.30 14.45 17.52
CA GLU A 161 24.67 15.44 16.48
C GLU A 161 23.66 15.50 15.30
N ASP A 162 23.09 14.36 14.92
CA ASP A 162 22.11 14.23 13.84
C ASP A 162 20.65 14.40 14.29
N TRP A 163 20.40 15.11 15.40
CA TRP A 163 19.06 15.28 15.95
C TRP A 163 18.08 15.88 14.94
N GLY A 164 18.53 16.84 14.12
CA GLY A 164 17.68 17.52 13.13
C GLY A 164 17.21 16.59 12.03
N ILE A 165 18.12 15.78 11.47
CA ILE A 165 17.82 14.79 10.44
C ILE A 165 16.88 13.72 11.00
N THR A 166 17.17 13.24 12.22
CA THR A 166 16.34 12.25 12.91
C THR A 166 14.92 12.77 13.12
N HIS A 167 14.79 14.02 13.57
CA HIS A 167 13.50 14.67 13.78
C HIS A 167 12.71 14.78 12.47
N GLU A 168 13.33 15.31 11.42
CA GLU A 168 12.66 15.50 10.13
C GLU A 168 12.13 14.19 9.53
N LEU A 169 12.96 13.12 9.56
CA LEU A 169 12.62 11.86 8.92
C LEU A 169 11.67 10.99 9.75
N LEU A 170 11.79 11.01 11.08
CA LEU A 170 11.14 10.03 11.95
C LEU A 170 10.04 10.59 12.85
N LEU A 171 9.87 11.91 12.95
CA LEU A 171 8.87 12.51 13.84
C LEU A 171 7.47 11.92 13.65
N HIS A 172 7.06 11.71 12.42
CA HIS A 172 5.69 11.30 12.10
C HIS A 172 5.57 9.84 11.66
N THR A 173 6.59 9.01 11.87
CA THR A 173 6.57 7.59 11.51
C THR A 173 5.93 6.74 12.61
N ILE A 174 5.41 5.56 12.25
CA ILE A 174 4.70 4.68 13.19
C ILE A 174 5.53 4.35 14.44
N GLY A 175 6.85 4.24 14.30
CA GLY A 175 7.75 3.98 15.43
C GLY A 175 7.68 5.05 16.50
N ASN A 176 7.47 6.32 16.12
CA ASN A 176 7.41 7.45 17.04
C ASN A 176 6.00 7.81 17.53
N LEU A 177 4.96 7.11 17.07
CA LEU A 177 3.56 7.42 17.41
C LEU A 177 3.00 6.40 18.41
N THR A 178 2.17 6.86 19.34
CA THR A 178 1.41 5.98 20.24
C THR A 178 0.03 6.54 20.55
N LEU A 179 -0.80 5.77 21.26
CA LEU A 179 -2.06 6.24 21.83
C LEU A 179 -1.90 6.60 23.31
N THR A 180 -2.58 7.65 23.76
CA THR A 180 -2.59 8.06 25.18
C THR A 180 -3.81 8.90 25.54
N ALA A 181 -4.22 8.84 26.82
CA ALA A 181 -5.15 9.79 27.43
C ALA A 181 -4.41 10.96 28.12
N TYR A 182 -3.10 10.83 28.36
CA TYR A 182 -2.26 11.76 29.14
C TYR A 182 -1.47 12.73 28.24
N ASN A 183 -2.04 13.10 27.09
CA ASN A 183 -1.34 13.97 26.13
C ASN A 183 -0.91 15.31 26.75
N PRO A 184 -1.76 15.99 27.56
CA PRO A 184 -1.37 17.25 28.21
C PRO A 184 -0.12 17.12 29.10
N GLU A 185 0.01 16.01 29.83
CA GLU A 185 1.14 15.73 30.72
C GLU A 185 2.41 15.32 29.97
N LEU A 186 2.26 14.70 28.80
CA LEU A 186 3.37 14.17 27.99
C LEU A 186 4.02 15.27 27.14
N SER A 187 3.24 16.01 26.34
CA SER A 187 3.65 17.17 25.53
C SER A 187 5.13 17.16 25.06
N ASN A 188 5.95 18.13 25.48
CA ASN A 188 7.38 18.23 25.16
C ASN A 188 8.28 17.69 26.28
N ALA A 189 7.74 16.87 27.19
CA ALA A 189 8.52 16.26 28.27
C ALA A 189 9.66 15.38 27.73
N ASP A 190 10.68 15.16 28.56
CA ASP A 190 11.76 14.23 28.24
C ASP A 190 11.28 12.79 28.16
N PHE A 191 12.10 11.92 27.56
CA PHE A 191 11.71 10.53 27.33
C PHE A 191 11.43 9.78 28.64
N GLU A 192 12.18 10.04 29.71
CA GLU A 192 12.01 9.33 30.98
C GLU A 192 10.66 9.68 31.62
N THR A 193 10.28 10.95 31.62
CA THR A 193 8.96 11.40 32.05
C THR A 193 7.87 10.74 31.20
N LYS A 194 8.02 10.74 29.87
CA LYS A 194 7.04 10.09 28.99
C LYS A 194 6.90 8.60 29.26
N LYS A 195 8.03 7.91 29.44
CA LYS A 195 8.08 6.48 29.76
C LYS A 195 7.32 6.16 31.05
N GLN A 196 7.41 6.99 32.09
CA GLN A 196 6.68 6.77 33.34
C GLN A 196 5.16 6.81 33.14
N TYR A 197 4.64 7.83 32.45
CA TYR A 197 3.21 7.93 32.16
C TYR A 197 2.73 6.79 31.24
N LEU A 198 3.51 6.46 30.20
CA LEU A 198 3.18 5.38 29.28
C LEU A 198 3.27 4.00 29.94
N GLY A 199 4.18 3.79 30.88
CA GLY A 199 4.26 2.55 31.67
C GLY A 199 3.07 2.35 32.61
N ASN A 200 2.45 3.44 33.07
CA ASN A 200 1.22 3.43 33.88
C ASN A 200 -0.06 3.37 33.05
N SER A 201 0.04 3.45 31.71
CA SER A 201 -1.11 3.32 30.81
C SER A 201 -1.58 1.87 30.72
N HIS A 202 -2.89 1.67 30.58
CA HIS A 202 -3.49 0.34 30.38
C HIS A 202 -3.32 -0.22 28.95
N LEU A 203 -2.76 0.58 28.03
CA LEU A 203 -2.50 0.17 26.65
C LEU A 203 -1.27 -0.74 26.54
N GLU A 204 -1.41 -1.88 25.91
CA GLU A 204 -0.34 -2.87 25.75
C GLU A 204 0.77 -2.38 24.83
N MET A 205 0.43 -1.61 23.78
CA MET A 205 1.46 -1.02 22.92
C MET A 205 2.44 -0.10 23.67
N ASN A 206 2.02 0.43 24.82
CA ASN A 206 2.83 1.33 25.65
C ASN A 206 3.77 0.55 26.59
N LYS A 207 3.47 -0.71 26.91
CA LYS A 207 4.39 -1.57 27.69
C LYS A 207 5.73 -1.79 27.00
N TYR A 208 5.77 -1.63 25.67
CA TYR A 208 7.00 -1.61 24.88
C TYR A 208 8.08 -0.73 25.50
N PHE A 209 7.70 0.42 26.09
CA PHE A 209 8.65 1.41 26.59
C PHE A 209 9.29 1.05 27.94
N ASN A 210 8.76 0.08 28.69
CA ASN A 210 9.22 -0.22 30.07
C ASN A 210 10.72 -0.60 30.12
N GLU A 211 11.18 -1.39 29.17
CA GLU A 211 12.57 -1.88 29.10
C GLU A 211 13.48 -1.00 28.24
N ILE A 212 12.96 0.11 27.72
CA ILE A 212 13.70 1.00 26.83
C ILE A 212 14.38 2.10 27.65
N THR A 213 15.70 2.24 27.51
CA THR A 213 16.50 3.22 28.28
C THR A 213 16.83 4.49 27.50
N SER A 214 16.64 4.49 26.19
CA SER A 214 16.85 5.64 25.32
C SER A 214 15.80 5.70 24.22
N TRP A 215 15.54 6.90 23.73
CA TRP A 215 14.74 7.11 22.52
C TRP A 215 15.53 7.85 21.44
N LYS A 216 16.31 7.11 20.66
CA LYS A 216 17.10 7.61 19.53
C LYS A 216 16.59 7.06 18.20
N LYS A 217 17.26 7.43 17.11
CA LYS A 217 16.95 6.96 15.76
C LYS A 217 16.75 5.44 15.70
N GLU A 218 17.70 4.68 16.24
CA GLU A 218 17.70 3.23 16.20
C GLU A 218 16.52 2.63 16.99
N ASP A 219 16.13 3.27 18.10
CA ASP A 219 14.99 2.86 18.92
C ASP A 219 13.66 3.07 18.17
N ILE A 220 13.52 4.21 17.49
CA ILE A 220 12.34 4.53 16.67
C ILE A 220 12.22 3.55 15.50
N GLU A 221 13.32 3.31 14.78
CA GLU A 221 13.35 2.38 13.64
C GLU A 221 13.05 0.94 14.09
N LYS A 222 13.62 0.51 15.23
CA LYS A 222 13.35 -0.81 15.82
C LYS A 222 11.89 -0.97 16.21
N ARG A 223 11.28 0.05 16.85
CA ARG A 223 9.84 0.01 17.16
C ARG A 223 9.00 0.03 15.90
N ALA A 224 9.38 0.77 14.87
CA ALA A 224 8.66 0.77 13.60
C ALA A 224 8.64 -0.63 12.98
N GLN A 225 9.76 -1.36 12.99
CA GLN A 225 9.81 -2.75 12.53
C GLN A 225 8.92 -3.66 13.37
N TYR A 226 8.98 -3.56 14.71
CA TYR A 226 8.12 -4.34 15.60
C TYR A 226 6.63 -4.13 15.32
N LEU A 227 6.18 -2.87 15.22
CA LEU A 227 4.78 -2.54 14.92
C LEU A 227 4.37 -2.96 13.50
N SER A 228 5.32 -2.99 12.56
CA SER A 228 5.04 -3.44 11.19
C SER A 228 4.71 -4.93 11.11
N GLU A 229 5.33 -5.78 11.94
CA GLU A 229 5.00 -7.20 12.01
C GLU A 229 3.58 -7.43 12.54
N ILE A 230 3.20 -6.66 13.57
CA ILE A 230 1.83 -6.70 14.10
C ILE A 230 0.84 -6.25 13.03
N ALA A 231 1.15 -5.17 12.31
CA ALA A 231 0.30 -4.66 11.23
C ALA A 231 0.08 -5.70 10.12
N ILE A 232 1.09 -6.51 9.76
CA ILE A 232 0.94 -7.61 8.80
C ILE A 232 -0.03 -8.67 9.31
N SER A 233 -0.01 -9.00 10.61
CA SER A 233 -0.96 -9.97 11.18
C SER A 233 -2.41 -9.47 11.16
N ILE A 234 -2.62 -8.15 11.22
CA ILE A 234 -3.95 -7.52 11.18
C ILE A 234 -4.46 -7.42 9.73
N TRP A 235 -3.59 -7.00 8.81
CA TRP A 235 -3.92 -6.84 7.40
C TRP A 235 -3.01 -7.72 6.54
N PRO A 236 -3.11 -9.05 6.57
CA PRO A 236 -2.26 -9.94 5.78
C PRO A 236 -2.59 -9.85 4.28
N TYR A 237 -1.62 -10.12 3.41
CA TYR A 237 -1.91 -10.31 2.00
C TYR A 237 -2.81 -11.55 1.83
N PHE A 238 -3.98 -11.36 1.22
CA PHE A 238 -4.94 -12.45 1.02
C PHE A 238 -4.87 -13.10 -0.38
N GLY A 239 -3.96 -12.64 -1.24
CA GLY A 239 -3.78 -13.18 -2.59
C GLY A 239 -2.78 -14.34 -2.62
N ASP A 240 -2.65 -14.95 -3.81
CA ASP A 240 -1.52 -15.82 -4.17
C ASP A 240 -0.21 -15.01 -4.30
N GLU A 241 0.80 -15.36 -3.50
CA GLU A 241 2.14 -14.75 -3.54
C GLU A 241 2.84 -14.91 -4.90
N ASN A 242 2.50 -15.92 -5.68
CA ASN A 242 3.02 -16.13 -7.03
C ASN A 242 2.22 -15.41 -8.11
N PHE A 243 1.12 -14.76 -7.75
CA PHE A 243 0.33 -14.02 -8.70
C PHE A 243 1.12 -12.84 -9.24
N THR A 244 1.17 -12.80 -10.58
CA THR A 244 1.53 -11.63 -11.36
C THR A 244 0.24 -11.11 -11.98
N GLN A 245 0.01 -9.79 -11.86
CA GLN A 245 -1.22 -9.09 -12.30
C GLN A 245 -1.60 -9.35 -13.77
N TYR A 246 -0.66 -9.88 -14.55
CA TYR A 246 -0.76 -10.24 -15.94
C TYR A 246 -0.47 -11.74 -16.11
N ASN A 247 -1.43 -12.57 -15.70
CA ASN A 247 -1.46 -14.00 -16.01
C ASN A 247 -2.34 -14.26 -17.24
N GLU A 248 -2.22 -13.45 -18.28
CA GLU A 248 -2.55 -13.97 -19.61
C GLU A 248 -1.43 -14.94 -19.98
N ASP A 249 -1.76 -16.22 -20.21
CA ASP A 249 -0.78 -17.17 -20.71
C ASP A 249 -0.47 -16.84 -22.17
N ILE A 250 0.40 -15.87 -22.34
CA ILE A 250 0.90 -15.43 -23.65
C ILE A 250 2.06 -16.31 -24.14
N THR A 251 2.41 -17.35 -23.39
CA THR A 251 3.53 -18.24 -23.72
C THR A 251 3.20 -19.00 -25.00
N GLY A 252 3.99 -18.80 -26.05
CA GLY A 252 3.73 -19.40 -27.36
C GLY A 252 2.75 -18.63 -28.25
N THR A 253 2.18 -17.53 -27.77
CA THR A 253 1.33 -16.64 -28.59
C THR A 253 2.16 -15.66 -29.42
N ARG A 254 1.58 -15.17 -30.51
CA ARG A 254 2.19 -14.14 -31.36
C ARG A 254 1.34 -12.86 -31.35
N PRO A 255 1.91 -11.70 -30.95
CA PRO A 255 1.19 -10.44 -31.02
C PRO A 255 1.02 -10.01 -32.49
N LYS A 256 -0.08 -9.31 -32.75
CA LYS A 256 -0.47 -8.77 -34.05
C LYS A 256 -0.60 -7.26 -34.00
N LYS A 257 -1.31 -6.75 -32.98
CA LYS A 257 -1.54 -5.30 -32.83
C LYS A 257 -1.26 -4.84 -31.42
N LEU A 258 -0.62 -3.68 -31.31
CA LEU A 258 -0.48 -2.92 -30.08
C LEU A 258 -1.34 -1.65 -30.19
N TYR A 259 -2.11 -1.38 -29.15
CA TYR A 259 -2.80 -0.12 -28.95
C TYR A 259 -2.15 0.59 -27.79
N ILE A 260 -1.68 1.82 -27.98
CA ILE A 260 -1.07 2.62 -26.92
C ILE A 260 -1.35 4.12 -27.11
N LEU A 261 -1.81 4.84 -26.08
CA LEU A 261 -2.09 6.28 -26.12
C LEU A 261 -2.92 6.70 -27.36
N ARG A 262 -3.96 5.92 -27.67
CA ARG A 262 -4.84 6.07 -28.86
C ARG A 262 -4.14 5.87 -30.23
N LYS A 263 -2.87 5.46 -30.26
CA LYS A 263 -2.17 5.00 -31.45
C LYS A 263 -2.32 3.48 -31.61
N GLN A 264 -2.25 3.00 -32.85
CA GLN A 264 -2.25 1.58 -33.18
C GLN A 264 -0.97 1.24 -33.97
N PHE A 265 -0.35 0.11 -33.64
CA PHE A 265 0.82 -0.42 -34.33
C PHE A 265 0.61 -1.89 -34.69
N GLU A 266 1.00 -2.26 -35.91
CA GLU A 266 1.22 -3.67 -36.26
C GLU A 266 2.55 -4.12 -35.63
N VAL A 267 2.55 -5.29 -35.00
CA VAL A 267 3.69 -5.85 -34.29
C VAL A 267 3.87 -7.32 -34.70
N LEU A 268 5.12 -7.79 -34.78
CA LEU A 268 5.41 -9.15 -35.26
C LEU A 268 5.91 -10.06 -34.12
N SER A 269 6.38 -9.46 -33.03
CA SER A 269 6.94 -10.13 -31.86
C SER A 269 6.70 -9.32 -30.58
N TRP A 270 6.80 -9.99 -29.43
CA TRP A 270 6.71 -9.30 -28.12
C TRP A 270 7.81 -8.25 -27.92
N ARG A 271 8.97 -8.42 -28.55
CA ARG A 271 10.05 -7.41 -28.55
C ARG A 271 9.60 -6.13 -29.25
N ASP A 272 8.84 -6.24 -30.34
CA ASP A 272 8.28 -5.08 -31.05
C ASP A 272 7.23 -4.37 -30.21
N VAL A 273 6.40 -5.13 -29.46
CA VAL A 273 5.43 -4.57 -28.50
C VAL A 273 6.14 -3.66 -27.50
N MET A 274 7.19 -4.16 -26.85
CA MET A 274 7.95 -3.41 -25.85
C MET A 274 8.65 -2.19 -26.46
N GLU A 275 9.30 -2.35 -27.60
CA GLU A 275 9.96 -1.25 -28.30
C GLU A 275 8.99 -0.13 -28.67
N LYS A 276 7.85 -0.47 -29.30
CA LYS A 276 6.83 0.53 -29.67
C LYS A 276 6.18 1.18 -28.47
N THR A 277 5.99 0.43 -27.37
CA THR A 277 5.48 0.97 -26.12
C THR A 277 6.42 2.03 -25.55
N ILE A 278 7.71 1.69 -25.40
CA ILE A 278 8.71 2.62 -24.84
C ILE A 278 8.89 3.84 -25.74
N ASN A 279 8.97 3.66 -27.06
CA ASN A 279 9.10 4.76 -28.00
C ASN A 279 7.90 5.72 -27.96
N CYS A 280 6.67 5.21 -27.79
CA CYS A 280 5.49 6.07 -27.60
C CYS A 280 5.56 6.89 -26.30
N ILE A 281 6.12 6.32 -25.23
CA ILE A 281 6.34 7.04 -23.97
C ILE A 281 7.38 8.14 -24.17
N ILE A 282 8.51 7.83 -24.81
CA ILE A 282 9.57 8.80 -25.14
C ILE A 282 9.00 9.98 -25.95
N GLU A 283 8.20 9.70 -26.98
CA GLU A 283 7.56 10.74 -27.80
C GLU A 283 6.56 11.58 -27.02
N SER A 284 5.87 10.98 -26.05
CA SER A 284 4.83 11.66 -25.28
C SER A 284 5.40 12.55 -24.18
N ASP A 285 6.40 12.06 -23.46
CA ASP A 285 6.92 12.70 -22.25
C ASP A 285 8.29 12.12 -21.85
N LEU A 286 9.35 12.91 -22.02
CA LEU A 286 10.71 12.49 -21.68
C LEU A 286 10.92 12.32 -20.16
N GLU A 287 10.23 13.08 -19.30
CA GLU A 287 10.39 12.93 -17.85
C GLU A 287 9.84 11.59 -17.36
N LYS A 288 8.72 11.15 -17.94
CA LYS A 288 8.17 9.80 -17.71
C LYS A 288 9.15 8.73 -18.13
N PHE A 289 9.83 8.90 -19.26
CA PHE A 289 10.87 7.97 -19.67
C PHE A 289 12.05 7.90 -18.69
N GLU A 290 12.50 9.04 -18.14
CA GLU A 290 13.53 9.04 -17.08
C GLU A 290 13.06 8.33 -15.81
N GLU A 291 11.79 8.47 -15.45
CA GLU A 291 11.19 7.72 -14.36
C GLU A 291 11.26 6.20 -14.61
N ILE A 292 10.97 5.75 -15.84
CA ILE A 292 11.08 4.33 -16.21
C ILE A 292 12.51 3.83 -16.08
N ILE A 293 13.53 4.58 -16.53
CA ILE A 293 14.94 4.17 -16.34
C ILE A 293 15.28 4.03 -14.86
N ARG A 294 14.83 4.95 -14.01
CA ARG A 294 15.09 4.90 -12.56
C ARG A 294 14.43 3.70 -11.89
N GLN A 295 13.20 3.37 -12.28
CA GLN A 295 12.45 2.27 -11.67
C GLN A 295 12.84 0.89 -12.23
N PHE A 296 13.20 0.83 -13.52
CA PHE A 296 13.45 -0.43 -14.23
C PHE A 296 14.82 -0.47 -14.92
N PRO A 297 15.93 -0.20 -14.21
CA PRO A 297 17.25 -0.06 -14.82
C PRO A 297 17.74 -1.36 -15.49
N ARG A 298 17.20 -2.53 -15.09
CA ARG A 298 17.55 -3.83 -15.70
C ARG A 298 16.90 -4.08 -17.07
N PHE A 299 15.89 -3.29 -17.43
CA PHE A 299 15.11 -3.47 -18.66
C PHE A 299 15.40 -2.37 -19.68
N VAL A 300 15.65 -1.14 -19.23
CA VAL A 300 15.89 0.03 -20.09
C VAL A 300 16.97 0.92 -19.48
N GLY A 301 17.88 1.44 -20.30
CA GLY A 301 18.96 2.29 -19.81
C GLY A 301 19.83 2.86 -20.94
N ARG A 302 20.77 3.74 -20.58
CA ARG A 302 21.66 4.42 -21.55
C ARG A 302 22.94 3.66 -21.86
N ASN A 303 23.32 2.71 -21.02
CA ASN A 303 24.55 1.94 -21.20
C ASN A 303 24.24 0.60 -21.88
N LYS A 304 24.62 0.46 -23.15
CA LYS A 304 24.46 -0.78 -23.92
C LYS A 304 25.05 -2.01 -23.22
N ASN A 305 26.18 -1.86 -22.54
CA ASN A 305 26.91 -2.97 -21.92
C ASN A 305 26.23 -3.53 -20.66
N GLN A 306 25.14 -2.90 -20.21
CA GLN A 306 24.35 -3.37 -19.06
C GLN A 306 23.44 -4.56 -19.40
N PHE A 307 23.18 -4.81 -20.69
CA PHE A 307 22.18 -5.77 -21.16
C PHE A 307 22.82 -6.92 -21.95
N ARG A 308 22.18 -8.09 -21.93
CA ARG A 308 22.63 -9.30 -22.63
C ARG A 308 22.34 -9.22 -24.13
N GLN A 309 21.17 -8.74 -24.50
CA GLN A 309 20.81 -8.46 -25.89
C GLN A 309 20.05 -7.14 -25.95
N VAL A 310 20.40 -6.25 -26.88
CA VAL A 310 19.79 -4.92 -26.95
C VAL A 310 19.00 -4.66 -28.22
N ARG A 311 18.01 -3.79 -28.11
CA ARG A 311 17.57 -2.92 -29.20
C ARG A 311 17.76 -1.46 -28.79
N GLU A 312 18.06 -0.63 -29.78
CA GLU A 312 18.19 0.82 -29.60
C GLU A 312 16.82 1.49 -29.80
N LEU A 313 16.51 2.44 -28.92
CA LEU A 313 15.28 3.23 -28.91
C LEU A 313 15.48 4.54 -29.68
N ILE A 314 14.39 5.24 -30.01
CA ILE A 314 14.43 6.44 -30.86
C ILE A 314 15.28 7.59 -30.30
N ASN A 315 15.55 7.60 -28.99
CA ASN A 315 16.36 8.62 -28.31
C ASN A 315 17.80 8.16 -28.00
N GLY A 316 18.25 7.03 -28.55
CA GLY A 316 19.60 6.47 -28.35
C GLY A 316 19.78 5.70 -27.04
N ALA A 317 18.71 5.50 -26.25
CA ALA A 317 18.73 4.57 -25.13
C ALA A 317 18.59 3.11 -25.63
N PHE A 318 18.82 2.14 -24.74
CA PHE A 318 18.79 0.72 -25.04
C PHE A 318 17.78 -0.01 -24.15
N MET A 319 17.16 -1.05 -24.71
CA MET A 319 16.29 -1.97 -24.00
C MET A 319 16.82 -3.41 -24.06
N GLU A 320 16.71 -4.16 -22.96
CA GLU A 320 17.01 -5.59 -22.91
C GLU A 320 15.94 -6.38 -23.67
N VAL A 321 16.36 -7.26 -24.57
CA VAL A 321 15.44 -8.10 -25.38
C VAL A 321 15.66 -9.59 -25.19
N ASN A 322 16.63 -10.00 -24.37
CA ASN A 322 16.77 -11.39 -23.92
C ASN A 322 15.81 -11.67 -22.75
N LEU A 323 14.51 -11.58 -23.04
CA LEU A 323 13.40 -11.75 -22.11
C LEU A 323 12.37 -12.71 -22.73
N SER A 324 11.65 -13.45 -21.89
CA SER A 324 10.53 -14.25 -22.36
C SER A 324 9.35 -13.36 -22.79
N ALA A 325 8.42 -13.90 -23.58
CA ALA A 325 7.18 -13.19 -23.93
C ALA A 325 6.46 -12.68 -22.66
N LYS A 326 6.35 -13.55 -21.65
CA LYS A 326 5.75 -13.24 -20.34
C LYS A 326 6.47 -12.10 -19.62
N ASP A 327 7.80 -12.12 -19.57
CA ASP A 327 8.58 -11.05 -18.94
C ASP A 327 8.40 -9.72 -19.66
N ILE A 328 8.37 -9.73 -20.99
CA ILE A 328 8.17 -8.53 -21.80
C ILE A 328 6.78 -7.93 -21.53
N TYR A 329 5.73 -8.75 -21.55
CA TYR A 329 4.36 -8.29 -21.31
C TYR A 329 4.20 -7.73 -19.90
N ASN A 330 4.69 -8.46 -18.90
CA ASN A 330 4.69 -8.01 -17.50
C ASN A 330 5.41 -6.67 -17.34
N PHE A 331 6.59 -6.54 -17.97
CA PHE A 331 7.34 -5.30 -17.94
C PHE A 331 6.57 -4.14 -18.61
N CYS A 332 5.97 -4.38 -19.78
CA CYS A 332 5.19 -3.36 -20.47
C CYS A 332 4.04 -2.87 -19.61
N ILE A 333 3.33 -3.75 -18.92
CA ILE A 333 2.23 -3.28 -18.10
C ILE A 333 2.72 -2.57 -16.84
N GLN A 334 3.72 -3.10 -16.13
CA GLN A 334 4.28 -2.41 -14.96
C GLN A 334 4.72 -0.99 -15.31
N MET A 335 5.33 -0.82 -16.48
CA MET A 335 5.70 0.48 -17.01
C MET A 335 4.48 1.39 -17.23
N ILE A 336 3.40 0.90 -17.84
CA ILE A 336 2.16 1.66 -18.07
C ILE A 336 1.49 2.06 -16.74
N GLU A 337 1.47 1.17 -15.75
CA GLU A 337 0.90 1.44 -14.42
C GLU A 337 1.70 2.46 -13.62
N THR A 338 3.04 2.38 -13.67
CA THR A 338 3.94 3.39 -13.08
C THR A 338 3.58 4.78 -13.60
N LEU A 339 3.22 4.89 -14.88
CA LEU A 339 2.86 6.16 -15.52
C LEU A 339 1.39 6.56 -15.30
N GLY A 340 0.64 5.80 -14.52
CA GLY A 340 -0.78 6.04 -14.22
C GLY A 340 -1.73 5.77 -15.40
N LEU A 341 -1.25 5.07 -16.43
CA LEU A 341 -2.04 4.70 -17.60
C LEU A 341 -2.86 3.43 -17.34
N THR A 342 -3.95 3.24 -18.07
CA THR A 342 -4.88 2.12 -17.86
C THR A 342 -4.86 1.12 -19.02
N SER A 343 -5.58 -0.01 -18.87
CA SER A 343 -5.79 -0.98 -19.96
C SER A 343 -6.59 -0.43 -21.16
N GLU A 344 -7.25 0.73 -21.00
CA GLU A 344 -7.82 1.47 -22.14
C GLU A 344 -6.75 2.18 -22.96
N ASP A 345 -5.65 2.58 -22.29
CA ASP A 345 -4.54 3.30 -22.88
C ASP A 345 -3.46 2.38 -23.42
N TRP A 346 -3.45 1.10 -23.03
CA TRP A 346 -2.52 0.09 -23.51
C TRP A 346 -3.18 -1.29 -23.59
N ARG A 347 -3.15 -1.93 -24.77
CA ARG A 347 -3.58 -3.33 -24.95
C ARG A 347 -2.89 -3.98 -26.16
N VAL A 348 -2.81 -5.31 -26.17
CA VAL A 348 -2.22 -6.08 -27.27
C VAL A 348 -3.20 -7.14 -27.75
N GLU A 349 -3.38 -7.24 -29.08
CA GLU A 349 -4.07 -8.36 -29.71
C GLU A 349 -3.04 -9.41 -30.13
N PHE A 350 -3.25 -10.66 -29.75
CA PHE A 350 -2.36 -11.79 -30.06
C PHE A 350 -3.16 -13.06 -30.39
N SER A 351 -2.51 -14.06 -30.99
CA SER A 351 -3.10 -15.37 -31.32
C SER A 351 -2.18 -16.53 -31.02
#